data_AF-A0A3A3A0U7-F1
#
_entry.id   AF-A0A3A3A0U7-F1
#
_cell.length_a   1.000
_cell.length_b   1.000
_cell.length_c   1.000
_cell.angle_alpha   90.00
_cell.angle_beta   90.00
_cell.angle_gamma   90.00
#
_symmetry.space_group_name_H-M   'P 1'
#
loop_
_entity.id
_entity.type
_entity.pdbx_description
1 polymer ?
#
loop_
_entity_poly.entity_id
_entity_poly.type
_entity_poly.pdbx_seq_one_letter_code
_entity_poly.pdbx_strand_id
1 'polypeptide(L)'
;MCRSSSTRRWYFSRNGLSVLKQYCHSISKARKLSYNYSPAGLSSSQVDWNSDDEFFKFTRGRFIVDETENLRRREIRFDVNQLAKAAADSIGAAQCVSIKKYPDGMFKKEFLLSMGNGREVVAKVPNPNAGIPHFTTE
;
A
#
# COMPACT_ATOMS: atom_id res chain seq x y z
N MET A 1 28.46 -26.90 6.33
CA MET A 1 28.09 -25.62 6.96
C MET A 1 27.20 -24.84 5.99
N CYS A 2 25.88 -25.03 6.08
CA CYS A 2 24.91 -24.30 5.25
C CYS A 2 24.12 -23.36 6.15
N ARG A 3 24.16 -22.05 5.84
CA ARG A 3 23.36 -21.03 6.53
C ARG A 3 21.92 -21.11 6.02
N SER A 4 20.99 -21.48 6.89
CA SER A 4 19.56 -21.50 6.59
C SER A 4 19.01 -20.09 6.40
N SER A 5 18.26 -19.94 5.31
CA SER A 5 17.51 -18.76 4.90
C SER A 5 16.49 -18.35 5.96
N SER A 6 16.60 -17.10 6.44
CA SER A 6 15.64 -16.50 7.36
C SER A 6 14.39 -16.08 6.61
N THR A 7 13.35 -16.91 6.69
CA THR A 7 11.98 -16.57 6.29
C THR A 7 11.46 -15.45 7.19
N ARG A 8 11.36 -14.24 6.64
CA ARG A 8 10.65 -13.13 7.29
C ARG A 8 9.17 -13.49 7.39
N ARG A 9 8.80 -13.96 8.58
CA ARG A 9 7.43 -14.29 8.99
C ARG A 9 6.64 -12.99 9.06
N TRP A 10 5.64 -12.86 8.20
CA TRP A 10 4.63 -11.82 8.33
C TRP A 10 3.89 -12.04 9.66
N TYR A 11 3.95 -11.06 10.56
CA TYR A 11 3.13 -11.05 11.75
C TYR A 11 1.74 -10.56 11.37
N PHE A 12 0.80 -11.48 11.21
CA PHE A 12 -0.62 -11.17 11.30
C PHE A 12 -1.02 -11.34 12.76
N SER A 13 -1.06 -10.25 13.52
CA SER A 13 -1.54 -10.27 14.90
C SER A 13 -3.05 -10.52 14.88
N ARG A 14 -3.46 -11.78 15.08
CA ARG A 14 -4.80 -12.11 15.57
C ARG A 14 -4.79 -11.83 17.07
N ASN A 15 -5.35 -10.69 17.47
CA ASN A 15 -6.17 -10.49 18.67
C ASN A 15 -6.34 -8.99 18.95
N GLY A 16 -7.58 -8.51 18.85
CA GLY A 16 -7.93 -7.10 19.09
C GLY A 16 -9.29 -6.73 18.51
N LEU A 17 -10.35 -7.43 18.94
CA LEU A 17 -11.72 -6.93 18.80
C LEU A 17 -11.85 -5.63 19.61
N SER A 18 -12.57 -4.65 19.03
CA SER A 18 -12.60 -3.21 19.37
C SER A 18 -11.33 -2.50 18.89
N VAL A 19 -11.35 -1.72 17.81
CA VAL A 19 -12.05 -0.44 17.70
C VAL A 19 -12.56 -0.26 16.26
N LEU A 20 -13.79 -0.72 16.00
CA LEU A 20 -14.64 -0.11 14.99
C LEU A 20 -15.18 1.19 15.59
N LYS A 21 -14.39 2.26 15.57
CA LYS A 21 -14.96 3.61 15.63
C LYS A 21 -14.90 4.19 14.23
N GLN A 22 -16.06 4.05 13.59
CA GLN A 22 -16.59 4.91 12.54
C GLN A 22 -15.80 6.23 12.44
N TYR A 23 -15.03 6.36 11.37
CA TYR A 23 -14.64 7.68 10.87
C TYR A 23 -15.31 7.88 9.51
N CYS A 24 -16.65 7.95 9.54
CA CYS A 24 -17.43 8.50 8.46
C CYS A 24 -17.39 10.02 8.61
N HIS A 25 -16.45 10.71 7.95
CA HIS A 25 -16.59 12.14 7.77
C HIS A 25 -17.44 12.42 6.54
N SER A 26 -18.57 13.08 6.79
CA SER A 26 -19.48 13.74 5.85
C SER A 26 -18.83 14.11 4.51
N ILE A 27 -19.34 13.50 3.43
CA ILE A 27 -19.02 13.81 2.03
C ILE A 27 -19.51 15.23 1.74
N SER A 28 -18.60 16.20 1.65
CA SER A 28 -18.87 17.43 0.89
C SER A 28 -18.74 17.08 -0.61
N LYS A 29 -19.83 17.31 -1.35
CA LYS A 29 -19.93 17.08 -2.81
C LYS A 29 -18.74 17.73 -3.52
N ALA A 30 -17.77 16.93 -3.94
CA ALA A 30 -16.76 17.35 -4.90
C ALA A 30 -17.29 17.15 -6.33
N ARG A 31 -17.05 18.17 -7.14
CA ARG A 31 -17.48 18.35 -8.53
C ARG A 31 -17.07 17.13 -9.39
N LYS A 32 -18.03 16.53 -10.11
CA LYS A 32 -17.76 15.43 -11.07
C LYS A 32 -16.77 15.91 -12.14
N LEU A 33 -15.53 15.44 -12.07
CA LEU A 33 -14.65 15.36 -13.24
C LEU A 33 -15.04 14.08 -13.98
N SER A 34 -15.68 14.22 -15.14
CA SER A 34 -16.05 13.10 -15.99
C SER A 34 -14.79 12.49 -16.60
N TYR A 35 -14.29 11.41 -16.01
CA TYR A 35 -13.45 10.47 -16.73
C TYR A 35 -14.36 9.45 -17.40
N ASN A 36 -14.23 9.33 -18.72
CA ASN A 36 -14.96 8.36 -19.51
C ASN A 36 -14.49 6.95 -19.11
N TYR A 37 -15.27 6.27 -18.29
CA TYR A 37 -15.12 4.83 -18.03
C TYR A 37 -16.27 4.10 -18.72
N SER A 38 -15.98 3.51 -19.88
CA SER A 38 -16.90 2.62 -20.59
C SER A 38 -16.79 1.21 -19.98
N PRO A 39 -17.89 0.62 -19.46
CA PRO A 39 -17.86 -0.72 -18.92
C PRO A 39 -18.14 -1.72 -20.06
N ALA A 40 -17.11 -2.11 -20.80
CA ALA A 40 -17.26 -3.14 -21.83
C ALA A 40 -16.03 -4.05 -21.86
N GLY A 41 -16.20 -5.27 -21.35
CA GLY A 41 -15.36 -6.43 -21.71
C GLY A 41 -14.03 -6.57 -20.98
N LEU A 42 -14.04 -6.80 -19.66
CA LEU A 42 -12.83 -7.27 -18.96
C LEU A 42 -12.70 -8.79 -19.11
N SER A 43 -12.01 -9.26 -20.16
CA SER A 43 -11.20 -10.47 -19.98
C SER A 43 -10.20 -10.14 -18.88
N SER A 44 -10.16 -10.92 -17.80
CA SER A 44 -9.28 -10.66 -16.65
C SER A 44 -7.80 -10.88 -17.04
N SER A 45 -7.23 -9.98 -17.82
CA SER A 45 -5.80 -9.75 -17.77
C SER A 45 -5.52 -9.24 -16.35
N GLN A 46 -5.09 -10.17 -15.51
CA GLN A 46 -4.74 -9.90 -14.13
C GLN A 46 -3.68 -8.79 -14.15
N VAL A 47 -4.03 -7.60 -13.68
CA VAL A 47 -3.12 -6.46 -13.63
C VAL A 47 -1.97 -6.84 -12.71
N ASP A 48 -0.75 -6.91 -13.25
CA ASP A 48 0.45 -7.11 -12.45
C ASP A 48 0.92 -5.76 -11.89
N TRP A 49 0.54 -5.48 -10.65
CA TRP A 49 0.90 -4.24 -9.98
C TRP A 49 2.40 -4.13 -9.68
N ASN A 50 3.15 -5.25 -9.72
CA ASN A 50 4.60 -5.23 -9.50
C ASN A 50 5.38 -4.63 -10.66
N SER A 51 4.75 -4.48 -11.83
CA SER A 51 5.35 -3.86 -13.01
C SER A 51 5.48 -2.33 -12.88
N ASP A 52 4.77 -1.70 -11.93
CA ASP A 52 4.87 -0.26 -11.69
C ASP A 52 5.97 0.08 -10.68
N ASP A 53 7.10 0.56 -11.21
CA ASP A 53 8.25 0.95 -10.42
C ASP A 53 8.01 2.19 -9.51
N GLU A 54 6.99 3.01 -9.79
CA GLU A 54 6.70 4.20 -8.99
C GLU A 54 6.25 3.86 -7.57
N PHE A 55 5.67 2.67 -7.37
CA PHE A 55 5.27 2.18 -6.06
C PHE A 55 6.45 2.02 -5.11
N PHE A 56 7.63 1.66 -5.63
CA PHE A 56 8.80 1.36 -4.81
C PHE A 56 9.66 2.60 -4.55
N LYS A 57 9.76 3.51 -5.52
CA LYS A 57 10.64 4.69 -5.46
C LYS A 57 10.19 5.67 -4.38
N PHE A 58 11.09 6.56 -3.96
CA PHE A 58 10.73 7.71 -3.13
C PHE A 58 10.42 8.91 -4.04
N THR A 59 9.22 9.45 -3.93
CA THR A 59 8.72 10.52 -4.83
C THR A 59 8.52 11.86 -4.12
N ARG A 60 8.63 11.91 -2.79
CA ARG A 60 8.36 13.13 -2.02
C ARG A 60 9.61 13.99 -1.83
N GLY A 61 9.87 14.88 -2.78
CA GLY A 61 10.91 15.90 -2.66
C GLY A 61 12.32 15.35 -2.92
N ARG A 62 13.34 16.16 -2.57
CA ARG A 62 14.75 15.86 -2.80
C ARG A 62 15.56 15.99 -1.51
N PHE A 63 16.68 15.28 -1.45
CA PHE A 63 17.61 15.36 -0.33
C PHE A 63 18.74 16.32 -0.65
N ILE A 64 19.14 17.13 0.34
CA ILE A 64 20.24 18.08 0.20
C ILE A 64 21.60 17.37 0.22
N VAL A 65 21.70 16.29 1.01
CA VAL A 65 22.92 15.51 1.23
C VAL A 65 22.66 14.06 0.89
N ASP A 66 23.64 13.40 0.26
CA ASP A 66 23.62 11.96 -0.07
C ASP A 66 22.31 11.50 -0.71
N GLU A 67 21.83 12.21 -1.75
CA GLU A 67 20.53 11.95 -2.35
C GLU A 67 20.38 10.51 -2.83
N THR A 68 21.37 9.99 -3.56
CA THR A 68 21.35 8.62 -4.06
C THR A 68 21.20 7.59 -2.93
N GLU A 69 21.90 7.79 -1.81
CA GLU A 69 21.83 6.87 -0.67
C GLU A 69 20.48 6.98 0.06
N ASN A 70 19.98 8.21 0.22
CA ASN A 70 18.67 8.43 0.84
C ASN A 70 17.52 7.84 0.02
N LEU A 71 17.60 7.91 -1.31
CA LEU A 71 16.65 7.27 -2.23
C LEU A 71 16.74 5.75 -2.13
N ARG A 72 17.95 5.18 -2.21
CA ARG A 72 18.17 3.73 -2.10
C ARG A 72 17.65 3.15 -0.78
N ARG A 73 17.89 3.82 0.35
CA ARG A 73 17.38 3.38 1.67
C ARG A 73 15.87 3.40 1.79
N ARG A 74 15.17 4.21 0.98
CA ARG A 74 13.71 4.38 0.99
C ARG A 74 13.01 3.69 -0.18
N GLU A 75 13.78 3.06 -1.07
CA GLU A 75 13.26 2.18 -2.09
C GLU A 75 13.11 0.77 -1.49
N ILE A 76 11.87 0.29 -1.42
CA ILE A 76 11.58 -1.07 -0.97
C ILE A 76 10.84 -1.77 -2.08
N ARG A 77 11.36 -2.92 -2.49
CA ARG A 77 10.61 -3.87 -3.29
C ARG A 77 9.82 -4.78 -2.35
N PHE A 78 8.51 -4.81 -2.55
CA PHE A 78 7.59 -5.73 -1.90
C PHE A 78 6.56 -6.18 -2.93
N ASP A 79 5.87 -7.28 -2.67
CA ASP A 79 4.88 -7.80 -3.61
C ASP A 79 3.54 -7.04 -3.46
N VAL A 80 3.29 -6.14 -4.41
CA VAL A 80 2.08 -5.31 -4.48
C VAL A 80 0.84 -6.15 -4.78
N ASN A 81 0.98 -7.23 -5.56
CA ASN A 81 -0.13 -8.16 -5.82
C ASN A 81 -0.54 -8.90 -4.54
N GLN A 82 0.43 -9.33 -3.73
CA GLN A 82 0.14 -9.91 -2.42
C GLN A 82 -0.48 -8.90 -1.46
N LEU A 83 -0.01 -7.65 -1.47
CA LEU A 83 -0.63 -6.57 -0.68
C LEU A 83 -2.10 -6.37 -1.07
N ALA A 84 -2.40 -6.33 -2.37
CA ALA A 84 -3.75 -6.19 -2.89
C ALA A 84 -4.66 -7.35 -2.49
N LYS A 85 -4.13 -8.59 -2.57
CA LYS A 85 -4.84 -9.79 -2.13
C LYS A 85 -5.12 -9.75 -0.63
N ALA A 86 -4.11 -9.47 0.20
CA ALA A 86 -4.27 -9.40 1.65
C ALA A 86 -5.28 -8.32 2.07
N ALA A 87 -5.29 -7.18 1.38
CA ALA A 87 -6.26 -6.13 1.61
C ALA A 87 -7.69 -6.57 1.25
N ALA A 88 -7.88 -7.23 0.09
CA ALA A 88 -9.18 -7.77 -0.30
C ALA A 88 -9.69 -8.81 0.70
N ASP A 89 -8.84 -9.75 1.11
CA ASP A 89 -9.15 -10.79 2.09
C ASP A 89 -9.54 -10.18 3.44
N SER A 90 -8.83 -9.14 3.89
CA SER A 90 -9.09 -8.48 5.19
C SER A 90 -10.49 -7.89 5.33
N ILE A 91 -11.12 -7.52 4.20
CA ILE A 91 -12.44 -6.91 4.18
C ILE A 91 -13.51 -7.80 3.53
N GLY A 92 -13.16 -9.01 3.09
CA GLY A 92 -14.05 -9.91 2.38
C GLY A 92 -14.47 -9.40 0.99
N ALA A 93 -13.56 -8.73 0.27
CA ALA A 93 -13.76 -8.35 -1.14
C ALA A 93 -13.22 -9.42 -2.08
N ALA A 94 -13.82 -9.55 -3.27
CA ALA A 94 -13.36 -10.52 -4.27
C ALA A 94 -12.00 -10.15 -4.88
N GLN A 95 -11.79 -8.86 -5.16
CA GLN A 95 -10.53 -8.36 -5.74
C GLN A 95 -10.36 -6.85 -5.51
N CYS A 96 -9.09 -6.43 -5.53
CA CYS A 96 -8.71 -5.02 -5.68
C CYS A 96 -8.78 -4.61 -7.15
N VAL A 97 -9.34 -3.43 -7.42
CA VAL A 97 -9.52 -2.90 -8.79
C VAL A 97 -8.56 -1.76 -9.11
N SER A 98 -8.06 -1.06 -8.10
CA SER A 98 -7.08 0.02 -8.29
C SER A 98 -6.22 0.22 -7.07
N ILE A 99 -4.96 0.56 -7.31
CA ILE A 99 -3.99 0.94 -6.27
C ILE A 99 -3.45 2.32 -6.58
N LYS A 100 -3.48 3.21 -5.60
CA LYS A 100 -2.88 4.54 -5.68
C LYS A 100 -1.91 4.73 -4.53
N LYS A 101 -0.70 5.12 -4.84
CA LYS A 101 0.28 5.51 -3.83
C LYS A 101 0.03 6.94 -3.34
N TYR A 102 0.03 7.15 -2.03
CA TYR A 102 0.03 8.48 -1.43
C TYR A 102 1.44 9.11 -1.49
N PRO A 103 1.55 10.45 -1.35
CA PRO A 103 2.85 11.10 -1.22
C PRO A 103 3.70 10.42 -0.13
N ASP A 104 4.91 9.99 -0.47
CA ASP A 104 5.74 9.19 0.42
C ASP A 104 5.91 9.86 1.79
N GLY A 105 5.81 9.09 2.86
CA GLY A 105 6.26 9.54 4.18
C GLY A 105 7.79 9.46 4.30
N MET A 106 8.33 10.03 5.37
CA MET A 106 9.77 9.85 5.68
C MET A 106 10.11 8.40 6.07
N PHE A 107 9.15 7.69 6.68
CA PHE A 107 9.37 6.39 7.34
C PHE A 107 8.43 5.29 6.88
N LYS A 108 7.44 5.59 6.03
CA LYS A 108 6.49 4.61 5.50
C LYS A 108 5.96 5.03 4.14
N LYS A 109 5.54 4.05 3.34
CA LYS A 109 4.73 4.22 2.14
C LYS A 109 3.28 3.91 2.48
N GLU A 110 2.37 4.72 1.96
CA GLU A 110 0.93 4.53 2.17
C GLU A 110 0.26 4.37 0.81
N PHE A 111 -0.64 3.40 0.71
CA PHE A 111 -1.36 3.06 -0.51
C PHE A 111 -2.86 3.07 -0.23
N LEU A 112 -3.62 3.69 -1.12
CA LEU A 112 -5.07 3.57 -1.19
C LEU A 112 -5.41 2.45 -2.17
N LEU A 113 -6.10 1.43 -1.67
CA LEU A 113 -6.57 0.30 -2.44
C LEU A 113 -8.09 0.36 -2.53
N SER A 114 -8.62 0.45 -3.74
CA SER A 114 -10.06 0.43 -3.99
C SER A 114 -10.48 -0.97 -4.45
N MET A 115 -11.59 -1.45 -3.92
CA MET A 115 -12.08 -2.82 -4.12
C MET A 115 -13.28 -2.84 -5.06
N GLY A 116 -13.53 -3.98 -5.70
CA GLY A 116 -14.65 -4.13 -6.65
C GLY A 116 -16.04 -3.92 -6.02
N ASN A 117 -16.15 -4.00 -4.69
CA ASN A 117 -17.39 -3.74 -3.94
C ASN A 117 -17.54 -2.27 -3.49
N GLY A 118 -16.69 -1.36 -4.00
CA GLY A 118 -16.73 0.07 -3.69
C GLY A 118 -16.11 0.47 -2.34
N ARG A 119 -15.56 -0.48 -1.58
CA ARG A 119 -14.85 -0.20 -0.32
C ARG A 119 -13.39 0.13 -0.59
N GLU A 120 -12.79 0.90 0.31
CA GLU A 120 -11.39 1.31 0.22
C GLU A 120 -10.62 0.89 1.48
N VAL A 121 -9.34 0.59 1.30
CA VAL A 121 -8.40 0.18 2.35
C VAL A 121 -7.12 0.98 2.20
N VAL A 122 -6.60 1.51 3.31
CA VAL A 122 -5.27 2.12 3.34
C VAL A 122 -4.27 1.09 3.85
N ALA A 123 -3.32 0.71 3.01
CA ALA A 123 -2.20 -0.14 3.38
C ALA A 123 -0.97 0.72 3.70
N LYS A 124 -0.32 0.43 4.84
CA LYS A 124 0.92 1.06 5.26
C LYS A 124 2.07 0.05 5.11
N VAL A 125 3.13 0.45 4.43
CA VAL A 125 4.36 -0.34 4.27
C VAL A 125 5.51 0.41 4.94
N PRO A 126 6.10 -0.12 6.03
CA PRO A 126 7.18 0.56 6.74
C PRO A 126 8.45 0.60 5.89
N ASN A 127 9.16 1.75 5.91
CA ASN A 127 10.46 1.87 5.29
C ASN A 127 11.58 1.29 6.17
N PRO A 128 12.67 0.75 5.60
CA PRO A 128 13.76 0.14 6.38
C PRO A 128 14.48 1.18 7.25
N ASN A 129 14.40 2.46 6.86
CA ASN A 129 14.95 3.57 7.62
C ASN A 129 14.08 4.00 8.83
N ALA A 130 12.91 3.39 9.06
CA ALA A 130 12.07 3.69 10.21
C ALA A 130 12.70 3.24 11.54
N GLY A 131 13.80 2.49 11.51
CA GLY A 131 14.39 1.92 12.72
C GLY A 131 13.66 0.65 13.14
N ILE A 132 13.81 0.25 14.40
CA ILE A 132 13.20 -1.00 14.88
C ILE A 132 11.70 -0.79 15.10
N PRO A 133 10.81 -1.67 14.59
CA PRO A 133 9.36 -1.47 14.64
C PRO A 133 8.78 -1.19 16.04
N HIS A 134 9.40 -1.70 17.11
CA HIS A 134 8.92 -1.48 18.47
C HIS A 134 9.20 -0.05 19.02
N PHE A 135 9.99 0.75 18.30
CA PHE A 135 10.25 2.16 18.62
C PHE A 135 9.56 3.14 17.67
N THR A 136 8.81 2.63 16.68
CA THR A 136 8.08 3.46 15.70
C THR A 136 6.64 3.67 16.13
N THR A 137 6.09 4.85 15.88
CA THR A 137 4.67 5.16 16.09
C THR A 137 3.83 4.79 14.86
N GLU A 138 2.72 4.08 15.08
CA GLU A 138 1.78 3.59 14.04
C GLU A 138 0.81 4.65 13.49
#